data_AF-D3PB63-F1
#
_entry.id   AF-D3PB63-F1
#
_cell.length_a   1.000
_cell.length_b   1.000
_cell.length_c   1.000
_cell.angle_alpha   90.00
_cell.angle_beta   90.00
_cell.angle_gamma   90.00
#
_symmetry.space_group_name_H-M   'P 1'
#
loop_
_entity.id
_entity.type
_entity.pdbx_description
1 polymer ?
#
loop_
_entity_poly.entity_id
_entity_poly.type
_entity_poly.pdbx_seq_one_letter_code
_entity_poly.pdbx_strand_id
1 'polypeptide(L)'
;MINDNYLIKLYNILFISTSLLIVFSHKWLGNIRIILFALSIYIFIKYVPDKKNIFKSKVLINLILFLIYVLVSDLLFFEHIKGANRIINWIIMFFNSIIFIIINKNKKELINYYFFILSISVVSDFLMRNGFAQSRYSGFLNSPNQYAILIVFPLTYLLEKMFYKRDLLELLANIVLSIFLFYIFLKTGARTTFLSAVLVYSFYFIIKAIKYNYMYSILFLLILLISGYFIVHNQSFKNRFVVTVLNFKTDSSFVTRFPIWNSAIECFKDKPLIGYGFNNFRKCYENKLPQYLQKNHKASHINTTNNAHNFFLHFLAETGIIGTILISMIIFIAIYHGMKVNLHFLSIALLISICGFMMNMNLYIREVSFLFFTSIGFIEGYYLAIKNEKSIV
;
A
#
# COMPACT_ATOMS: atom_id res chain seq x y z
N MET A 1 -40.14 0.08 6.75
CA MET A 1 -39.04 -0.90 6.63
C MET A 1 -38.27 -0.56 5.37
N ILE A 2 -36.99 -0.17 5.48
CA ILE A 2 -36.14 0.00 4.29
C ILE A 2 -35.97 -1.39 3.66
N ASN A 3 -36.29 -1.53 2.38
CA ASN A 3 -36.07 -2.77 1.62
C ASN A 3 -34.60 -3.19 1.79
N ASP A 4 -34.34 -4.43 2.23
CA ASP A 4 -32.99 -4.92 2.54
C ASP A 4 -32.02 -4.75 1.35
N ASN A 5 -32.54 -4.83 0.12
CA ASN A 5 -31.78 -4.57 -1.10
C ASN A 5 -31.35 -3.10 -1.25
N TYR A 6 -32.14 -2.14 -0.78
CA TYR A 6 -31.80 -0.71 -0.83
C TYR A 6 -30.66 -0.38 0.13
N LEU A 7 -30.69 -0.95 1.34
CA LEU A 7 -29.65 -0.71 2.33
C LEU A 7 -28.28 -1.24 1.88
N ILE A 8 -28.23 -2.45 1.30
CA ILE A 8 -26.99 -3.03 0.79
C ILE A 8 -26.43 -2.17 -0.36
N LYS A 9 -27.29 -1.69 -1.27
CA LYS A 9 -26.87 -0.77 -2.35
C LYS A 9 -26.32 0.53 -1.79
N LEU A 10 -27.00 1.15 -0.83
CA LEU A 10 -26.54 2.38 -0.18
C LEU A 10 -25.20 2.16 0.51
N TYR A 11 -25.03 1.06 1.22
CA TYR A 11 -23.76 0.70 1.85
C TYR A 11 -22.64 0.53 0.83
N ASN A 12 -22.90 -0.14 -0.30
CA ASN A 12 -21.89 -0.31 -1.34
C ASN A 12 -21.44 1.04 -1.92
N ILE A 13 -22.40 1.94 -2.20
CA ILE A 13 -22.10 3.29 -2.68
C ILE A 13 -21.29 4.06 -1.65
N LEU A 14 -21.71 4.02 -0.37
CA LEU A 14 -20.98 4.66 0.73
C LEU A 14 -19.58 4.08 0.88
N PHE A 15 -19.43 2.75 0.86
CA PHE A 15 -18.13 2.11 0.97
C PHE A 15 -17.21 2.54 -0.16
N ILE A 16 -17.62 2.43 -1.42
CA ILE A 16 -16.80 2.78 -2.59
C ILE A 16 -16.46 4.28 -2.58
N SER A 17 -17.47 5.15 -2.41
CA SER A 17 -17.26 6.60 -2.41
C SER A 17 -16.33 7.02 -1.28
N THR A 18 -16.52 6.51 -0.07
CA THR A 18 -15.67 6.89 1.06
C THR A 18 -14.27 6.32 0.94
N SER A 19 -14.09 5.03 0.64
CA SER A 19 -12.76 4.44 0.47
C SER A 19 -11.94 5.10 -0.64
N LEU A 20 -12.58 5.58 -1.72
CA LEU A 20 -11.92 6.33 -2.78
C LEU A 20 -11.75 7.83 -2.46
N LEU A 21 -12.74 8.51 -1.88
CA LEU A 21 -12.59 9.88 -1.38
C LEU A 21 -11.53 9.99 -0.30
N ILE A 22 -11.30 8.89 0.44
CA ILE A 22 -10.24 8.81 1.43
C ILE A 22 -8.87 8.88 0.81
N VAL A 23 -8.75 8.38 -0.41
CA VAL A 23 -7.57 8.64 -1.22
C VAL A 23 -7.41 10.15 -1.34
N PHE A 24 -8.41 10.95 -1.71
CA PHE A 24 -8.21 12.36 -2.06
C PHE A 24 -8.11 13.45 -0.97
N SER A 25 -8.63 13.31 0.27
CA SER A 25 -8.56 14.42 1.25
C SER A 25 -8.72 14.10 2.75
N HIS A 26 -7.65 14.18 3.56
CA HIS A 26 -7.64 13.80 4.99
C HIS A 26 -8.66 14.49 5.94
N LYS A 27 -9.14 15.71 5.65
CA LYS A 27 -9.83 16.57 6.65
C LYS A 27 -11.24 16.11 7.02
N TRP A 28 -12.06 15.67 6.07
CA TRP A 28 -13.49 15.36 6.30
C TRP A 28 -13.77 13.88 6.62
N LEU A 29 -12.75 13.05 6.51
CA LEU A 29 -12.89 11.59 6.47
C LEU A 29 -12.85 10.90 7.83
N GLY A 30 -12.29 11.59 8.83
CA GLY A 30 -12.16 11.05 10.18
C GLY A 30 -13.51 10.64 10.79
N ASN A 31 -14.56 11.41 10.49
CA ASN A 31 -15.92 11.17 10.96
C ASN A 31 -16.67 10.20 10.05
N ILE A 32 -16.54 10.36 8.72
CA ILE A 32 -17.22 9.52 7.73
C ILE A 32 -16.83 8.04 7.87
N ARG A 33 -15.56 7.74 8.16
CA ARG A 33 -15.13 6.35 8.38
C ARG A 33 -15.78 5.69 9.61
N ILE A 34 -16.08 6.47 10.66
CA ILE A 34 -16.71 5.95 11.88
C ILE A 34 -18.17 5.62 11.57
N ILE A 35 -18.85 6.47 10.79
CA ILE A 35 -20.19 6.20 10.27
C ILE A 35 -20.17 4.93 9.40
N LEU A 36 -19.20 4.82 8.48
CA LEU A 36 -19.04 3.62 7.66
C LEU A 36 -18.82 2.38 8.52
N PHE A 37 -17.97 2.46 9.54
CA PHE A 37 -17.72 1.35 10.46
C PHE A 37 -18.96 0.94 11.24
N ALA A 38 -19.73 1.90 11.77
CA ALA A 38 -21.00 1.62 12.44
C ALA A 38 -22.00 0.94 11.50
N LEU A 39 -22.09 1.39 10.24
CA LEU A 39 -22.90 0.74 9.20
C LEU A 39 -22.39 -0.67 8.87
N SER A 40 -21.08 -0.87 8.74
CA SER A 40 -20.47 -2.19 8.53
C SER A 40 -20.76 -3.14 9.69
N ILE A 41 -20.77 -2.66 10.94
CA ILE A 41 -21.16 -3.46 12.11
C ILE A 41 -22.64 -3.86 12.02
N TYR A 42 -23.53 -2.90 11.73
CA TYR A 42 -24.96 -3.19 11.58
C TYR A 42 -25.20 -4.24 10.49
N ILE A 43 -24.54 -4.09 9.34
CA ILE A 43 -24.64 -5.03 8.22
C ILE A 43 -24.04 -6.39 8.57
N PHE A 44 -22.90 -6.41 9.27
CA PHE A 44 -22.32 -7.63 9.79
C PHE A 44 -23.29 -8.39 10.71
N ILE A 45 -23.96 -7.68 11.61
CA ILE A 45 -24.92 -8.31 12.54
C ILE A 45 -26.13 -8.86 11.79
N LYS A 46 -26.66 -8.13 10.80
CA LYS A 46 -27.93 -8.45 10.14
C LYS A 46 -27.80 -9.40 8.95
N TYR A 47 -26.77 -9.26 8.12
CA TYR A 47 -26.68 -9.93 6.81
C TYR A 47 -25.55 -10.93 6.66
N VAL A 48 -24.58 -10.99 7.59
CA VAL A 48 -23.50 -11.99 7.51
C VAL A 48 -23.95 -13.27 8.23
N PRO A 49 -24.18 -14.39 7.51
CA PRO A 49 -24.68 -15.62 8.10
C PRO A 49 -23.63 -16.31 8.98
N ASP A 50 -22.39 -16.44 8.50
CA ASP A 50 -21.30 -17.10 9.22
C ASP A 50 -20.30 -16.09 9.79
N LYS A 51 -20.70 -15.48 10.91
CA LYS A 51 -19.90 -14.50 11.65
C LYS A 51 -18.60 -15.10 12.18
N LYS A 52 -18.61 -16.37 12.57
CA LYS A 52 -17.47 -17.06 13.18
C LYS A 52 -16.31 -17.17 12.21
N ASN A 53 -16.57 -17.35 10.91
CA ASN A 53 -15.52 -17.49 9.92
C ASN A 53 -14.68 -16.20 9.73
N ILE A 54 -15.28 -15.01 9.87
CA ILE A 54 -14.54 -13.75 9.81
C ILE A 54 -13.52 -13.66 10.95
N PHE A 55 -13.91 -14.03 12.18
CA PHE A 55 -13.02 -14.05 13.34
C PHE A 55 -11.93 -15.13 13.27
N LYS A 56 -12.05 -16.11 12.36
CA LYS A 56 -11.01 -17.09 12.06
C LYS A 56 -9.99 -16.60 11.01
N SER A 57 -10.15 -15.40 10.44
CA SER A 57 -9.15 -14.84 9.52
C SER A 57 -7.82 -14.70 10.23
N LYS A 58 -6.78 -15.36 9.70
CA LYS A 58 -5.42 -15.27 10.23
C LYS A 58 -4.89 -13.84 10.16
N VAL A 59 -5.31 -13.06 9.16
CA VAL A 59 -4.94 -11.64 9.04
C VAL A 59 -5.59 -10.82 10.15
N LEU A 60 -6.88 -11.03 10.43
CA LEU A 60 -7.58 -10.34 11.53
C LEU A 60 -6.94 -10.66 12.89
N ILE A 61 -6.68 -11.94 13.15
CA ILE A 61 -6.03 -12.39 14.39
C ILE A 61 -4.67 -11.70 14.56
N ASN A 62 -3.83 -11.69 13.53
CA ASN A 62 -2.52 -11.02 13.61
C ASN A 62 -2.64 -9.50 13.75
N LEU A 63 -3.65 -8.86 13.15
CA LEU A 63 -3.93 -7.43 13.36
C LEU A 63 -4.32 -7.13 14.81
N ILE A 64 -5.15 -7.97 15.42
CA ILE A 64 -5.55 -7.83 16.83
C ILE A 64 -4.34 -8.09 17.74
N LEU A 65 -3.55 -9.13 17.48
CA LEU A 65 -2.31 -9.39 18.21
C LEU A 65 -1.33 -8.23 18.10
N PHE A 66 -1.19 -7.63 16.92
CA PHE A 66 -0.35 -6.45 16.71
C PHE A 66 -0.89 -5.22 17.48
N LEU A 67 -2.21 -5.03 17.54
CA LEU A 67 -2.82 -3.97 18.35
C LEU A 67 -2.55 -4.18 19.84
N ILE A 68 -2.77 -5.40 20.36
CA ILE A 68 -2.50 -5.76 21.76
C ILE A 68 -1.03 -5.52 22.06
N TYR A 69 -0.13 -5.98 21.18
CA TYR A 69 1.30 -5.77 21.29
C TYR A 69 1.64 -4.28 21.41
N VAL A 70 1.07 -3.42 20.56
CA VAL A 70 1.30 -1.98 20.63
C VAL A 70 0.72 -1.36 21.89
N LEU A 71 -0.46 -1.77 22.34
CA LEU A 71 -1.02 -1.29 23.60
C LEU A 71 -0.15 -1.66 24.80
N VAL A 72 0.35 -2.89 24.85
CA VAL A 72 1.27 -3.34 25.92
C VAL A 72 2.61 -2.59 25.84
N SER A 73 3.16 -2.41 24.64
CA SER A 73 4.39 -1.65 24.43
C SER A 73 4.22 -0.17 24.85
N ASP A 74 3.09 0.45 24.49
CA ASP A 74 2.77 1.83 24.88
C ASP A 74 2.68 1.96 26.42
N LEU A 75 2.02 1.01 27.10
CA LEU A 75 1.94 0.97 28.58
C LEU A 75 3.32 0.82 29.26
N LEU A 76 4.23 0.07 28.66
CA LEU A 76 5.57 -0.16 29.20
C LEU A 76 6.52 1.01 28.99
N PHE A 77 6.29 1.86 27.97
CA PHE A 77 7.29 2.83 27.54
C PHE A 77 6.94 4.32 27.75
N PHE A 78 5.78 4.90 27.41
CA PHE A 78 5.56 6.37 27.58
C PHE A 78 4.08 6.85 27.56
N GLU A 79 3.90 8.12 27.97
CA GLU A 79 2.73 8.91 28.41
C GLU A 79 1.49 9.06 27.49
N HIS A 80 1.48 8.61 26.23
CA HIS A 80 0.33 8.86 25.33
C HIS A 80 0.04 7.74 24.31
N ILE A 81 -1.23 7.31 24.27
CA ILE A 81 -1.81 6.30 23.35
C ILE A 81 -2.01 6.88 21.93
N LYS A 82 -0.94 7.41 21.31
CA LYS A 82 -1.01 7.94 19.93
C LYS A 82 -0.88 6.83 18.89
N GLY A 83 -0.19 5.73 19.22
CA GLY A 83 0.09 4.60 18.32
C GLY A 83 -1.15 3.77 17.98
N ALA A 84 -1.94 3.39 19.00
CA ALA A 84 -3.10 2.51 18.84
C ALA A 84 -4.14 3.03 17.83
N ASN A 85 -4.37 4.35 17.80
CA ASN A 85 -5.31 4.97 16.86
C ASN A 85 -5.00 4.65 15.39
N ARG A 86 -3.72 4.49 15.02
CA ARG A 86 -3.34 4.12 13.64
C ARG A 86 -3.77 2.69 13.32
N ILE A 87 -3.48 1.77 14.22
CA ILE A 87 -3.77 0.34 14.05
C ILE A 87 -5.27 0.08 14.09
N ILE A 88 -6.01 0.77 14.96
CA ILE A 88 -7.48 0.73 14.98
C ILE A 88 -8.03 1.13 13.61
N ASN A 89 -7.47 2.15 12.95
CA ASN A 89 -7.92 2.53 11.61
C ASN A 89 -7.60 1.47 10.55
N TRP A 90 -6.46 0.78 10.68
CA TRP A 90 -6.12 -0.34 9.80
C TRP A 90 -7.13 -1.48 9.95
N ILE A 91 -7.50 -1.82 11.18
CA ILE A 91 -8.50 -2.84 11.50
C ILE A 91 -9.88 -2.43 10.97
N ILE A 92 -10.30 -1.18 11.18
CA ILE A 92 -11.59 -0.67 10.68
C ILE A 92 -11.67 -0.81 9.15
N MET A 93 -10.65 -0.35 8.42
CA MET A 93 -10.66 -0.43 6.97
C MET A 93 -10.62 -1.86 6.47
N PHE A 94 -9.79 -2.70 7.08
CA PHE A 94 -9.74 -4.12 6.80
C PHE A 94 -11.11 -4.80 7.01
N PHE A 95 -11.76 -4.53 8.15
CA PHE A 95 -13.06 -5.09 8.49
C PHE A 95 -14.15 -4.63 7.51
N ASN A 96 -14.24 -3.32 7.24
CA ASN A 96 -15.22 -2.76 6.30
C ASN A 96 -15.11 -3.42 4.92
N SER A 97 -13.88 -3.64 4.43
CA SER A 97 -13.62 -4.33 3.16
C SER A 97 -14.05 -5.79 3.17
N ILE A 98 -13.81 -6.52 4.25
CA ILE A 98 -14.30 -7.91 4.39
C ILE A 98 -15.82 -7.95 4.31
N ILE A 99 -16.50 -7.09 5.08
CA ILE A 99 -17.96 -7.03 5.07
C ILE A 99 -18.47 -6.67 3.68
N PHE A 100 -17.86 -5.69 3.02
CA PHE A 100 -18.19 -5.31 1.65
C PHE A 100 -18.09 -6.48 0.66
N ILE A 101 -17.07 -7.33 0.77
CA ILE A 101 -16.96 -8.49 -0.12
C ILE A 101 -17.96 -9.59 0.23
N ILE A 102 -18.14 -9.92 1.50
CA ILE A 102 -18.94 -11.08 1.93
C ILE A 102 -20.43 -10.91 1.62
N ILE A 103 -20.97 -9.71 1.76
CA ILE A 103 -22.41 -9.46 1.54
C ILE A 103 -22.80 -9.43 0.06
N ASN A 104 -21.83 -9.32 -0.85
CA ASN A 104 -22.07 -9.11 -2.26
C ASN A 104 -21.79 -10.37 -3.10
N LYS A 105 -22.81 -10.86 -3.82
CA LYS A 105 -22.66 -12.00 -4.74
C LYS A 105 -21.65 -11.71 -5.86
N ASN A 106 -21.69 -10.51 -6.43
CA ASN A 106 -20.80 -10.08 -7.53
C ASN A 106 -19.47 -9.47 -7.03
N LYS A 107 -18.90 -10.04 -5.95
CA LYS A 107 -17.66 -9.60 -5.29
C LYS A 107 -16.50 -9.29 -6.25
N LYS A 108 -16.25 -10.11 -7.27
CA LYS A 108 -15.15 -9.89 -8.23
C LYS A 108 -15.41 -8.67 -9.13
N GLU A 109 -16.65 -8.43 -9.54
CA GLU A 109 -17.02 -7.25 -10.34
C GLU A 109 -16.90 -5.97 -9.52
N LEU A 110 -17.31 -5.99 -8.25
CA LEU A 110 -17.17 -4.84 -7.37
C LEU A 110 -15.71 -4.46 -7.13
N ILE A 111 -14.81 -5.44 -6.97
CA ILE A 111 -13.36 -5.19 -6.92
C ILE A 111 -12.90 -4.55 -8.24
N ASN A 112 -13.34 -5.05 -9.40
CA ASN A 112 -12.98 -4.47 -10.69
C ASN A 112 -13.46 -3.01 -10.81
N TYR A 113 -14.71 -2.72 -10.44
CA TYR A 113 -15.24 -1.36 -10.45
C TYR A 113 -14.47 -0.44 -9.52
N TYR A 114 -14.12 -0.91 -8.32
CA TYR A 114 -13.31 -0.13 -7.37
C TYR A 114 -11.98 0.32 -7.99
N PHE A 115 -11.21 -0.61 -8.58
CA PHE A 115 -9.92 -0.27 -9.18
C PHE A 115 -10.02 0.48 -10.50
N PHE A 116 -11.10 0.28 -11.26
CA PHE A 116 -11.39 1.09 -12.45
C PHE A 116 -11.69 2.55 -12.07
N ILE A 117 -12.55 2.78 -11.07
CA ILE A 117 -12.83 4.14 -10.57
C ILE A 117 -11.56 4.75 -9.96
N LEU A 118 -10.74 3.96 -9.24
CA LEU A 118 -9.44 4.42 -8.73
C LEU A 118 -8.48 4.82 -9.86
N SER A 119 -8.53 4.13 -11.01
CA SER A 119 -7.71 4.48 -12.18
C SER A 119 -8.12 5.84 -12.75
N ILE A 120 -9.42 6.05 -12.96
CA ILE A 120 -9.97 7.33 -13.43
C ILE A 120 -9.63 8.44 -12.43
N SER A 121 -9.84 8.17 -11.16
CA SER A 121 -9.54 9.05 -10.03
C SER A 121 -8.11 9.60 -10.05
N VAL A 122 -7.12 8.74 -10.26
CA VAL A 122 -5.70 9.13 -10.35
C VAL A 122 -5.42 10.00 -11.58
N VAL A 123 -6.03 9.67 -12.73
CA VAL A 123 -5.89 10.47 -13.95
C VAL A 123 -6.55 11.84 -13.77
N SER A 124 -7.73 11.89 -13.16
CA SER A 124 -8.43 13.15 -12.84
C SER A 124 -7.59 14.05 -11.93
N ASP A 125 -6.98 13.52 -10.86
CA ASP A 125 -6.08 14.31 -9.99
C ASP A 125 -4.89 14.88 -10.78
N PHE A 126 -4.34 14.09 -11.70
CA PHE A 126 -3.23 14.51 -12.56
C PHE A 126 -3.61 15.66 -13.47
N LEU A 127 -4.77 15.58 -14.11
CA LEU A 127 -5.26 16.64 -15.00
C LEU A 127 -5.64 17.90 -14.21
N MET A 128 -6.40 17.76 -13.11
CA MET A 128 -6.86 18.89 -12.30
C MET A 128 -5.72 19.67 -11.64
N ARG A 129 -4.61 19.01 -11.31
CA ARG A 129 -3.42 19.64 -10.69
C ARG A 129 -2.36 20.07 -11.70
N ASN A 130 -2.70 20.10 -12.99
CA ASN A 130 -1.77 20.42 -14.08
C ASN A 130 -0.46 19.61 -13.98
N GLY A 131 -0.59 18.29 -13.78
CA GLY A 131 0.54 17.41 -13.53
C GLY A 131 1.57 17.36 -14.66
N PHE A 132 1.18 17.74 -15.88
CA PHE A 132 2.10 17.89 -17.01
C PHE A 132 3.16 18.96 -16.77
N ALA A 133 2.77 20.11 -16.20
CA ALA A 133 3.66 21.23 -15.92
C ALA A 133 4.65 20.96 -14.76
N GLN A 134 4.36 19.97 -13.91
CA GLN A 134 5.21 19.64 -12.78
C GLN A 134 6.43 18.82 -13.21
N SER A 135 7.62 19.21 -12.75
CA SER A 135 8.86 18.44 -12.96
C SER A 135 8.82 17.09 -12.25
N ARG A 136 8.21 17.07 -11.06
CA ARG A 136 7.94 15.87 -10.27
C ARG A 136 6.53 15.92 -9.70
N TYR A 137 5.70 15.00 -10.12
CA TYR A 137 4.31 14.97 -9.71
C TYR A 137 4.14 14.30 -8.34
N SER A 138 3.44 14.96 -7.43
CA SER A 138 3.21 14.49 -6.06
C SER A 138 1.74 14.18 -5.74
N GLY A 139 0.84 14.50 -6.67
CA GLY A 139 -0.60 14.41 -6.50
C GLY A 139 -1.11 15.14 -5.27
N PHE A 140 -2.34 14.84 -4.87
CA PHE A 140 -2.93 15.39 -3.64
C PHE A 140 -2.16 14.99 -2.35
N LEU A 141 -1.32 13.94 -2.38
CA LEU A 141 -0.53 13.48 -1.23
C LEU A 141 0.64 14.39 -0.89
N ASN A 142 1.01 15.32 -1.78
CA ASN A 142 2.23 16.13 -1.66
C ASN A 142 3.50 15.30 -1.42
N SER A 143 3.47 14.02 -1.81
CA SER A 143 4.58 13.09 -1.66
C SER A 143 4.63 12.16 -2.87
N PRO A 144 5.56 12.39 -3.80
CA PRO A 144 5.66 11.60 -5.02
C PRO A 144 5.87 10.10 -4.75
N ASN A 145 6.57 9.76 -3.66
CA ASN A 145 6.80 8.36 -3.29
C ASN A 145 5.50 7.69 -2.84
N GLN A 146 4.69 8.36 -2.02
CA GLN A 146 3.41 7.81 -1.56
C GLN A 146 2.41 7.71 -2.71
N TYR A 147 2.41 8.71 -3.59
CA TYR A 147 1.57 8.73 -4.78
C TYR A 147 1.94 7.61 -5.77
N ALA A 148 3.23 7.31 -5.94
CA ALA A 148 3.68 6.19 -6.73
C ALA A 148 3.13 4.84 -6.25
N ILE A 149 3.08 4.61 -4.93
CA ILE A 149 2.50 3.40 -4.35
C ILE A 149 1.00 3.31 -4.63
N LEU A 150 0.29 4.43 -4.51
CA LEU A 150 -1.13 4.51 -4.83
C LEU A 150 -1.38 4.10 -6.30
N ILE A 151 -0.59 4.61 -7.25
CA ILE A 151 -0.71 4.28 -8.69
C ILE A 151 -0.46 2.80 -8.99
N VAL A 152 0.43 2.14 -8.24
CA VAL A 152 0.78 0.73 -8.49
C VAL A 152 -0.46 -0.17 -8.44
N PHE A 153 -1.43 0.09 -7.55
CA PHE A 153 -2.64 -0.72 -7.45
C PHE A 153 -3.51 -0.70 -8.72
N PRO A 154 -4.04 0.47 -9.19
CA PRO A 154 -4.81 0.53 -10.43
C PRO A 154 -3.97 0.16 -11.66
N LEU A 155 -2.67 0.48 -11.70
CA LEU A 155 -1.81 0.08 -12.82
C LEU A 155 -1.70 -1.45 -12.91
N THR A 156 -1.43 -2.14 -11.79
CA THR A 156 -1.35 -3.61 -11.77
C THR A 156 -2.67 -4.24 -12.17
N TYR A 157 -3.79 -3.68 -11.69
CA TYR A 157 -5.14 -4.10 -12.07
C TYR A 157 -5.36 -4.05 -13.59
N LEU A 158 -5.07 -2.92 -14.23
CA LEU A 158 -5.28 -2.77 -15.67
C LEU A 158 -4.36 -3.67 -16.48
N LEU A 159 -3.09 -3.81 -16.07
CA LEU A 159 -2.15 -4.73 -16.72
C LEU A 159 -2.64 -6.18 -16.65
N GLU A 160 -3.18 -6.63 -15.52
CA GLU A 160 -3.77 -7.98 -15.45
C GLU A 160 -5.01 -8.09 -16.33
N LYS A 161 -5.84 -7.04 -16.37
CA LYS A 161 -7.07 -7.00 -17.18
C LYS A 161 -6.83 -7.15 -18.68
N MET A 162 -5.67 -6.71 -19.20
CA MET A 162 -5.31 -6.85 -20.62
C MET A 162 -5.25 -8.31 -21.10
N PHE A 163 -5.13 -9.28 -20.21
CA PHE A 163 -5.02 -10.70 -20.56
C PHE A 163 -6.35 -11.46 -20.57
N TYR A 164 -7.46 -10.80 -20.24
CA TYR A 164 -8.78 -11.41 -20.30
C TYR A 164 -9.45 -11.08 -21.64
N LYS A 165 -10.25 -12.02 -22.18
CA LYS A 165 -11.05 -11.78 -23.39
C LYS A 165 -12.02 -10.61 -23.14
N ARG A 166 -12.06 -9.66 -24.07
CA ARG A 166 -12.81 -8.40 -23.99
C ARG A 166 -13.24 -7.95 -25.40
N ASP A 167 -14.19 -7.04 -25.45
CA ASP A 167 -14.47 -6.31 -26.68
C ASP A 167 -13.31 -5.34 -27.01
N LEU A 168 -13.28 -4.86 -28.25
CA LEU A 168 -12.20 -3.99 -28.73
C LEU A 168 -12.16 -2.66 -27.96
N LEU A 169 -13.32 -2.10 -27.64
CA LEU A 169 -13.44 -0.81 -26.96
C LEU A 169 -12.94 -0.88 -25.51
N GLU A 170 -13.31 -1.92 -24.74
CA GLU A 170 -12.80 -2.12 -23.38
C GLU A 170 -11.28 -2.36 -23.41
N LEU A 171 -10.77 -3.12 -24.38
CA LEU A 171 -9.33 -3.32 -24.53
C LEU A 171 -8.59 -2.01 -24.79
N LEU A 172 -9.06 -1.20 -25.75
CA LEU A 172 -8.46 0.11 -26.07
C LEU A 172 -8.53 1.05 -24.86
N ALA A 173 -9.65 1.11 -24.15
CA ALA A 173 -9.80 1.92 -22.96
C ALA A 173 -8.79 1.52 -21.86
N ASN A 174 -8.59 0.21 -21.63
CA ASN A 174 -7.60 -0.27 -20.66
C ASN A 174 -6.16 0.06 -21.08
N ILE A 175 -5.85 -0.05 -22.37
CA ILE A 175 -4.52 0.30 -22.90
C ILE A 175 -4.25 1.79 -22.67
N VAL A 176 -5.19 2.66 -23.06
CA VAL A 176 -5.06 4.12 -22.90
C VAL A 176 -4.90 4.49 -21.43
N LEU A 177 -5.76 3.97 -20.54
CA LEU A 177 -5.62 4.22 -19.10
C LEU A 177 -4.29 3.70 -18.54
N SER A 178 -3.83 2.52 -18.97
CA SER A 178 -2.55 1.96 -18.52
C SER A 178 -1.37 2.83 -18.93
N ILE A 179 -1.37 3.34 -20.17
CA ILE A 179 -0.34 4.26 -20.67
C ILE A 179 -0.34 5.56 -19.86
N PHE A 180 -1.53 6.13 -19.60
CA PHE A 180 -1.66 7.33 -18.77
C PHE A 180 -1.15 7.09 -17.34
N LEU A 181 -1.60 6.02 -16.67
CA LEU A 181 -1.14 5.68 -15.33
C LEU A 181 0.37 5.43 -15.28
N PHE A 182 0.93 4.75 -16.29
CA PHE A 182 2.36 4.51 -16.38
C PHE A 182 3.15 5.81 -16.57
N TYR A 183 2.67 6.72 -17.40
CA TYR A 183 3.26 8.05 -17.55
C TYR A 183 3.23 8.85 -16.23
N ILE A 184 2.08 8.86 -15.54
CA ILE A 184 1.94 9.52 -14.23
C ILE A 184 2.90 8.87 -13.21
N PHE A 185 3.04 7.54 -13.23
CA PHE A 185 3.99 6.81 -12.40
C PHE A 185 5.43 7.26 -12.64
N LEU A 186 5.87 7.41 -13.90
CA LEU A 186 7.18 7.95 -14.23
C LEU A 186 7.35 9.41 -13.75
N LYS A 187 6.31 10.25 -13.91
CA LYS A 187 6.28 11.63 -13.41
C LYS A 187 6.46 11.75 -11.90
N THR A 188 6.14 10.72 -11.11
CA THR A 188 6.43 10.73 -9.67
C THR A 188 7.93 10.72 -9.36
N GLY A 189 8.77 10.23 -10.27
CA GLY A 189 10.20 10.07 -10.04
C GLY A 189 10.54 9.18 -8.83
N ALA A 190 9.62 8.29 -8.43
CA ALA A 190 9.77 7.38 -7.30
C ALA A 190 10.63 6.16 -7.69
N ARG A 191 11.94 6.39 -7.81
CA ARG A 191 12.96 5.42 -8.26
C ARG A 191 12.82 4.03 -7.65
N THR A 192 12.59 3.96 -6.34
CA THR A 192 12.60 2.70 -5.59
C THR A 192 11.33 1.90 -5.84
N THR A 193 10.18 2.58 -5.94
CA THR A 193 8.92 1.95 -6.34
C THR A 193 8.98 1.51 -7.81
N PHE A 194 9.60 2.30 -8.69
CA PHE A 194 9.83 1.93 -10.09
C PHE A 194 10.69 0.67 -10.21
N LEU A 195 11.85 0.63 -9.54
CA LEU A 195 12.71 -0.55 -9.55
C LEU A 195 12.00 -1.78 -8.96
N SER A 196 11.23 -1.60 -7.89
CA SER A 196 10.41 -2.66 -7.30
C SER A 196 9.37 -3.19 -8.29
N ALA A 197 8.69 -2.29 -9.02
CA ALA A 197 7.74 -2.66 -10.05
C ALA A 197 8.42 -3.42 -11.19
N VAL A 198 9.56 -2.95 -11.70
CA VAL A 198 10.34 -3.64 -12.73
C VAL A 198 10.72 -5.05 -12.27
N LEU A 199 11.27 -5.22 -11.06
CA LEU A 199 11.67 -6.52 -10.55
C LEU A 199 10.48 -7.47 -10.40
N VAL A 200 9.40 -7.05 -9.72
CA VAL A 200 8.24 -7.91 -9.47
C VAL A 200 7.50 -8.24 -10.77
N TYR A 201 7.34 -7.27 -11.68
CA TYR A 201 6.74 -7.52 -12.99
C TYR A 201 7.60 -8.44 -13.84
N SER A 202 8.94 -8.32 -13.83
CA SER A 202 9.82 -9.28 -14.51
C SER A 202 9.51 -10.71 -14.08
N PHE A 203 9.52 -10.98 -12.77
CA PHE A 203 9.22 -12.32 -12.25
C PHE A 203 7.80 -12.77 -12.64
N TYR A 204 6.80 -11.90 -12.51
CA TYR A 204 5.43 -12.22 -12.86
C TYR A 204 5.26 -12.57 -14.35
N PHE A 205 5.79 -11.74 -15.25
CA PHE A 205 5.70 -11.96 -16.69
C PHE A 205 6.53 -13.16 -17.14
N ILE A 206 7.69 -13.45 -16.53
CA ILE A 206 8.46 -14.67 -16.79
C ILE A 206 7.64 -15.91 -16.41
N ILE A 207 7.04 -15.93 -15.21
CA ILE A 207 6.18 -17.05 -14.78
C ILE A 207 5.01 -17.24 -15.76
N LYS A 208 4.38 -16.14 -16.18
CA LYS A 208 3.29 -16.20 -17.17
C LYS A 208 3.78 -16.67 -18.54
N ALA A 209 4.97 -16.27 -18.96
CA ALA A 209 5.54 -16.68 -20.24
C ALA A 209 5.82 -18.18 -20.27
N ILE A 210 6.40 -18.72 -19.20
CA ILE A 210 6.66 -20.16 -19.05
C ILE A 210 5.35 -20.95 -19.00
N LYS A 211 4.35 -20.46 -18.27
CA LYS A 211 3.09 -21.21 -18.03
C LYS A 211 2.08 -21.11 -19.18
N TYR A 212 2.07 -19.99 -19.92
CA TYR A 212 1.00 -19.69 -20.88
C TYR A 212 1.52 -19.40 -22.29
N ASN A 213 2.33 -18.35 -22.50
CA ASN A 213 2.80 -17.94 -23.84
C ASN A 213 3.97 -16.94 -23.78
N TYR A 214 4.97 -17.02 -24.66
CA TYR A 214 6.07 -16.04 -24.74
C TYR A 214 5.64 -14.59 -25.05
N MET A 215 4.42 -14.36 -25.56
CA MET A 215 3.83 -13.02 -25.76
C MET A 215 3.88 -12.14 -24.49
N TYR A 216 3.79 -12.74 -23.30
CA TYR A 216 3.90 -12.03 -22.02
C TYR A 216 5.29 -11.38 -21.85
N SER A 217 6.36 -12.05 -22.29
CA SER A 217 7.72 -11.52 -22.27
C SER A 217 7.91 -10.40 -23.28
N ILE A 218 7.29 -10.49 -24.45
CA ILE A 218 7.35 -9.42 -25.47
C ILE A 218 6.66 -8.15 -24.96
N LEU A 219 5.46 -8.28 -24.39
CA LEU A 219 4.77 -7.13 -23.80
C LEU A 219 5.61 -6.47 -22.71
N PHE A 220 6.22 -7.28 -21.84
CA PHE A 220 7.08 -6.74 -20.79
C PHE A 220 8.33 -6.04 -21.35
N LEU A 221 8.97 -6.61 -22.37
CA LEU A 221 10.11 -5.99 -23.05
C LEU A 221 9.71 -4.66 -23.70
N LEU A 222 8.53 -4.57 -24.33
CA LEU A 222 8.00 -3.33 -24.88
C LEU A 222 7.81 -2.26 -23.78
N ILE A 223 7.25 -2.63 -22.63
CA ILE A 223 7.11 -1.72 -21.48
C ILE A 223 8.50 -1.21 -21.03
N LEU A 224 9.50 -2.09 -20.95
CA LEU A 224 10.87 -1.70 -20.60
C LEU A 224 11.49 -0.75 -21.63
N LEU A 225 11.34 -1.03 -22.93
CA LEU A 225 11.86 -0.19 -24.00
C LEU A 225 11.21 1.21 -24.00
N ILE A 226 9.88 1.27 -23.85
CA ILE A 226 9.14 2.54 -23.73
C ILE A 226 9.63 3.31 -22.50
N SER A 227 9.80 2.62 -21.36
CA SER A 227 10.31 3.25 -20.14
C SER A 227 11.73 3.82 -20.32
N GLY A 228 12.61 3.05 -20.97
CA GLY A 228 13.98 3.46 -21.27
C GLY A 228 14.01 4.67 -22.21
N TYR A 229 13.18 4.68 -23.25
CA TYR A 229 13.03 5.80 -24.17
C TYR A 229 12.68 7.10 -23.42
N PHE A 230 11.62 7.08 -22.61
CA PHE A 230 11.21 8.25 -21.83
C PHE A 230 12.28 8.69 -20.82
N ILE A 231 12.94 7.75 -20.14
CA ILE A 231 13.99 8.04 -19.16
C ILE A 231 15.19 8.73 -19.83
N VAL A 232 15.56 8.32 -21.05
CA VAL A 232 16.73 8.86 -21.75
C VAL A 232 16.44 10.22 -22.38
N HIS A 233 15.27 10.40 -22.99
CA HIS A 233 14.95 11.59 -23.80
C HIS A 233 14.29 12.73 -23.00
N ASN A 234 13.74 12.47 -21.81
CA ASN A 234 13.22 13.50 -20.95
C ASN A 234 14.26 13.90 -19.89
N GLN A 235 14.74 15.15 -19.93
CA GLN A 235 15.79 15.62 -19.02
C GLN A 235 15.41 15.49 -17.53
N SER A 236 14.14 15.70 -17.18
CA SER A 236 13.68 15.54 -15.79
C SER A 236 13.74 14.07 -15.36
N PHE A 237 13.35 13.14 -16.24
CA PHE A 237 13.43 11.71 -15.95
C PHE A 237 14.87 11.23 -15.93
N LYS A 238 15.72 11.65 -16.86
CA LYS A 238 17.15 11.32 -16.88
C LYS A 238 17.84 11.76 -15.59
N ASN A 239 17.60 13.00 -15.17
CA ASN A 239 18.14 13.50 -13.91
C ASN A 239 17.69 12.62 -12.73
N ARG A 240 16.41 12.26 -12.70
CA ARG A 240 15.88 11.50 -11.58
C ARG A 240 16.24 10.02 -11.59
N PHE A 241 16.21 9.32 -12.71
CA PHE A 241 16.42 7.87 -12.76
C PHE A 241 17.87 7.46 -13.03
N VAL A 242 18.68 8.36 -13.61
CA VAL A 242 20.08 8.08 -13.95
C VAL A 242 21.02 8.91 -13.08
N VAL A 243 21.01 10.24 -13.22
CA VAL A 243 22.03 11.12 -12.61
C VAL A 243 22.07 10.99 -11.09
N THR A 244 20.93 11.09 -10.43
CA THR A 244 20.86 11.02 -8.96
C THR A 244 21.15 9.62 -8.39
N VAL A 245 21.06 8.56 -9.21
CA VAL A 245 21.45 7.19 -8.81
C VAL A 245 22.96 7.03 -8.93
N LEU A 246 23.55 7.49 -10.03
CA LEU A 246 25.00 7.47 -10.23
C LEU A 246 25.73 8.34 -9.18
N ASN A 247 25.13 9.47 -8.80
CA ASN A 247 25.68 10.40 -7.82
C ASN A 247 25.11 10.20 -6.40
N PHE A 248 24.71 8.98 -6.02
CA PHE A 248 24.03 8.73 -4.73
C PHE A 248 24.86 9.15 -3.50
N LYS A 249 26.20 9.20 -3.61
CA LYS A 249 27.11 9.60 -2.52
C LYS A 249 27.07 11.10 -2.23
N THR A 250 26.59 11.92 -3.16
CA THR A 250 26.50 13.38 -3.03
C THR A 250 25.06 13.88 -3.10
N ASP A 251 24.12 13.04 -3.53
CA ASP A 251 22.70 13.34 -3.55
C ASP A 251 22.13 13.42 -2.12
N SER A 252 21.63 14.61 -1.77
CA SER A 252 21.10 14.89 -0.43
C SER A 252 19.96 13.95 0.01
N SER A 253 19.20 13.39 -0.94
CA SER A 253 18.11 12.47 -0.62
C SER A 253 18.57 11.09 -0.17
N PHE A 254 19.83 10.73 -0.46
CA PHE A 254 20.47 9.50 -0.01
C PHE A 254 21.37 9.73 1.21
N VAL A 255 22.25 10.73 1.18
CA VAL A 255 23.26 10.92 2.23
C VAL A 255 22.63 11.16 3.60
N THR A 256 21.54 11.92 3.66
CA THR A 256 20.79 12.17 4.90
C THR A 256 20.15 10.92 5.51
N ARG A 257 20.03 9.81 4.77
CA ARG A 257 19.45 8.55 5.26
C ARG A 257 20.44 7.68 6.02
N PHE A 258 21.73 7.79 5.75
CA PHE A 258 22.74 7.01 6.46
C PHE A 258 22.72 7.21 7.99
N PRO A 259 22.70 8.45 8.54
CA PRO A 259 22.53 8.64 9.98
C PRO A 259 21.20 8.08 10.48
N ILE A 260 20.11 8.22 9.72
CA ILE A 260 18.79 7.71 10.08
C ILE A 260 18.78 6.19 10.20
N TRP A 261 19.35 5.49 9.22
CA TRP A 261 19.44 4.03 9.23
C TRP A 261 20.36 3.52 10.31
N ASN A 262 21.50 4.19 10.53
CA ASN A 262 22.39 3.86 11.63
C ASN A 262 21.66 3.98 12.97
N SER A 263 20.98 5.10 13.23
CA SER A 263 20.20 5.28 14.45
C SER A 263 19.12 4.22 14.60
N ALA A 264 18.40 3.86 13.52
CA ALA A 264 17.39 2.79 13.56
C ALA A 264 18.00 1.43 13.95
N ILE A 265 19.16 1.09 13.39
CA ILE A 265 19.89 -0.15 13.72
C ILE A 265 20.35 -0.13 15.18
N GLU A 266 20.91 0.98 15.66
CA GLU A 266 21.36 1.11 17.05
C GLU A 266 20.20 1.08 18.05
N CYS A 267 19.02 1.61 17.70
CA CYS A 267 17.82 1.42 18.50
C CYS A 267 17.36 -0.03 18.54
N PHE A 268 17.40 -0.73 17.40
CA PHE A 268 17.06 -2.15 17.37
C PHE A 268 18.02 -2.97 18.23
N LYS A 269 19.33 -2.73 18.15
CA LYS A 269 20.32 -3.41 19.01
C LYS A 269 20.09 -3.15 20.50
N ASP A 270 19.68 -1.93 20.83
CA ASP A 270 19.41 -1.52 22.21
C ASP A 270 18.17 -2.20 22.81
N LYS A 271 17.10 -2.34 22.02
CA LYS A 271 15.84 -2.99 22.45
C LYS A 271 15.33 -3.98 21.38
N PRO A 272 15.99 -5.14 21.21
CA PRO A 272 15.74 -6.02 20.06
C PRO A 272 14.38 -6.70 20.07
N LEU A 273 13.81 -6.98 21.24
CA LEU A 273 12.53 -7.68 21.33
C LEU A 273 11.35 -6.75 21.09
N ILE A 274 11.33 -5.61 21.78
CA ILE A 274 10.15 -4.76 21.90
C ILE A 274 10.29 -3.35 21.31
N GLY A 275 11.51 -2.93 20.96
CA GLY A 275 11.78 -1.62 20.39
C GLY A 275 11.53 -0.45 21.35
N TYR A 276 11.39 0.74 20.77
CA TYR A 276 11.21 2.02 21.48
C TYR A 276 9.74 2.45 21.66
N GLY A 277 8.80 1.58 21.32
CA GLY A 277 7.36 1.88 21.27
C GLY A 277 6.92 2.33 19.88
N PHE A 278 5.71 1.93 19.50
CA PHE A 278 5.14 2.25 18.20
C PHE A 278 4.90 3.76 18.05
N ASN A 279 5.21 4.31 16.88
CA ASN A 279 5.14 5.75 16.59
C ASN A 279 6.11 6.62 17.42
N ASN A 280 7.19 6.04 17.97
CA ASN A 280 8.25 6.73 18.71
C ASN A 280 9.62 6.74 18.00
N PHE A 281 9.66 6.55 16.67
CA PHE A 281 10.92 6.55 15.91
C PHE A 281 11.74 7.83 16.11
N ARG A 282 11.08 8.97 16.27
CA ARG A 282 11.74 10.26 16.55
C ARG A 282 12.63 10.20 17.78
N LYS A 283 12.09 9.64 18.86
CA LYS A 283 12.81 9.49 20.13
C LYS A 283 14.00 8.57 19.96
N CYS A 284 13.80 7.45 19.27
CA CYS A 284 14.91 6.56 18.89
C CYS A 284 16.00 7.32 18.11
N TYR A 285 15.61 8.07 17.06
CA TYR A 285 16.53 8.78 16.19
C TYR A 285 17.33 9.87 16.93
N GLU A 286 16.63 10.75 17.64
CA GLU A 286 17.24 11.87 18.39
C GLU A 286 18.18 11.36 19.49
N ASN A 287 17.88 10.23 20.12
CA ASN A 287 18.74 9.63 21.14
C ASN A 287 20.02 9.00 20.57
N LYS A 288 19.97 8.39 19.38
CA LYS A 288 21.12 7.66 18.79
C LYS A 288 21.94 8.51 17.82
N LEU A 289 21.40 9.61 17.29
CA LEU A 289 22.10 10.50 16.35
C LEU A 289 23.42 11.08 16.90
N PRO A 290 23.52 11.56 18.16
CA PRO A 290 24.78 12.12 18.68
C PRO A 290 25.96 11.16 18.60
N GLN A 291 25.74 9.86 18.87
CA GLN A 291 26.78 8.82 18.79
C GLN A 291 27.28 8.62 17.35
N TYR A 292 26.40 8.75 16.36
CA TYR A 292 26.78 8.69 14.96
C TYR A 292 27.62 9.91 14.55
N LEU A 293 27.21 11.11 14.97
CA LEU A 293 27.89 12.36 14.64
C LEU A 293 29.26 12.49 15.31
N GLN A 294 29.45 11.92 16.50
CA GLN A 294 30.77 11.82 17.15
C GLN A 294 31.78 11.03 16.30
N LYS A 295 31.32 10.03 15.54
CA LYS A 295 32.19 9.24 14.64
C LYS A 295 32.26 9.82 13.22
N ASN A 296 31.33 10.69 12.85
CA ASN A 296 31.14 11.20 11.49
C ASN A 296 30.83 12.71 11.47
N HIS A 297 31.72 13.54 12.00
CA HIS A 297 31.47 14.98 12.20
C HIS A 297 31.03 15.77 10.95
N LYS A 298 31.42 15.31 9.75
CA LYS A 298 31.07 15.95 8.47
C LYS A 298 29.85 15.34 7.78
N ALA A 299 29.15 14.39 8.41
CA ALA A 299 28.01 13.74 7.81
C ALA A 299 26.81 14.69 7.65
N SER A 300 26.23 14.72 6.46
CA SER A 300 24.94 15.38 6.23
C SER A 300 23.84 14.65 7.00
N HIS A 301 23.06 15.39 7.77
CA HIS A 301 22.02 14.85 8.64
C HIS A 301 20.86 15.83 8.78
N ILE A 302 19.79 15.33 9.39
CA ILE A 302 18.65 16.14 9.84
C ILE A 302 18.54 16.00 11.35
N ASN A 303 18.17 17.05 12.08
CA ASN A 303 18.16 17.01 13.54
C ASN A 303 17.00 16.18 14.10
N THR A 304 15.93 16.03 13.33
CA THR A 304 14.73 15.34 13.77
C THR A 304 14.03 14.66 12.60
N THR A 305 13.46 13.48 12.82
CA THR A 305 12.61 12.78 11.85
C THR A 305 11.70 11.77 12.54
N ASN A 306 10.49 11.61 12.02
CA ASN A 306 9.55 10.56 12.43
C ASN A 306 9.58 9.36 11.46
N ASN A 307 10.55 9.28 10.55
CA ASN A 307 10.54 8.34 9.44
C ASN A 307 11.95 7.77 9.20
N ALA A 308 12.08 6.43 9.27
CA ALA A 308 13.37 5.78 9.01
C ALA A 308 13.73 5.75 7.52
N HIS A 309 12.80 6.12 6.64
CA HIS A 309 12.88 5.91 5.20
C HIS A 309 13.24 4.47 4.83
N ASN A 310 12.78 3.49 5.63
CA ASN A 310 12.91 2.06 5.39
C ASN A 310 11.90 1.32 6.28
N PHE A 311 10.98 0.57 5.65
CA PHE A 311 9.93 -0.21 6.32
C PHE A 311 10.43 -1.01 7.51
N PHE A 312 11.38 -1.90 7.22
CA PHE A 312 11.83 -2.90 8.17
C PHE A 312 12.65 -2.25 9.27
N LEU A 313 13.55 -1.33 8.95
CA LEU A 313 14.35 -0.63 9.98
C LEU A 313 13.48 0.19 10.93
N HIS A 314 12.41 0.80 10.42
CA HIS A 314 11.52 1.58 11.27
C HIS A 314 10.75 0.70 12.26
N PHE A 315 10.14 -0.39 11.77
CA PHE A 315 9.43 -1.33 12.65
C PHE A 315 10.41 -2.03 13.60
N LEU A 316 11.62 -2.39 13.16
CA LEU A 316 12.63 -2.95 14.07
C LEU A 316 13.00 -1.97 15.18
N ALA A 317 13.17 -0.68 14.86
CA ALA A 317 13.50 0.34 15.85
C ALA A 317 12.33 0.61 16.82
N GLU A 318 11.09 0.67 16.33
CA GLU A 318 9.92 1.01 17.14
C GLU A 318 9.33 -0.19 17.89
N THR A 319 9.25 -1.35 17.26
CA THR A 319 8.53 -2.51 17.78
C THR A 319 9.40 -3.75 17.95
N GLY A 320 10.70 -3.65 17.71
CA GLY A 320 11.61 -4.78 17.80
C GLY A 320 11.26 -5.89 16.81
N ILE A 321 11.82 -7.07 17.03
CA ILE A 321 11.61 -8.23 16.17
C ILE A 321 10.18 -8.76 16.28
N ILE A 322 9.56 -8.70 17.46
CA ILE A 322 8.22 -9.25 17.70
C ILE A 322 7.17 -8.50 16.86
N GLY A 323 7.13 -7.17 16.98
CA GLY A 323 6.17 -6.38 16.20
C GLY A 323 6.47 -6.39 14.70
N THR A 324 7.75 -6.42 14.32
CA THR A 324 8.16 -6.54 12.90
C THR A 324 7.70 -7.87 12.30
N ILE A 325 7.77 -8.98 13.04
CA ILE A 325 7.27 -10.27 12.58
C ILE A 325 5.75 -10.24 12.41
N LEU A 326 5.01 -9.71 13.39
CA LEU A 326 3.54 -9.63 13.34
C LEU A 326 3.06 -8.83 12.11
N ILE A 327 3.63 -7.65 11.85
CA ILE A 327 3.25 -6.87 10.66
C ILE A 327 3.67 -7.58 9.36
N SER A 328 4.81 -8.28 9.34
CA SER A 328 5.26 -9.03 8.17
C SER A 328 4.36 -10.22 7.87
N MET A 329 3.87 -10.92 8.92
CA MET A 329 2.92 -12.03 8.79
C MET A 329 1.59 -11.57 8.19
N ILE A 330 1.03 -10.44 8.65
CA ILE A 330 -0.19 -9.85 8.09
C ILE A 330 -0.08 -9.74 6.57
N ILE A 331 1.04 -9.18 6.10
CA ILE A 331 1.24 -8.90 4.68
C ILE A 331 1.52 -10.18 3.89
N PHE A 332 2.35 -11.08 4.41
CA PHE A 332 2.67 -12.34 3.75
C PHE A 332 1.43 -13.24 3.60
N ILE A 333 0.61 -13.35 4.65
CA ILE A 333 -0.63 -14.13 4.61
C ILE A 333 -1.59 -13.54 3.56
N ALA A 334 -1.73 -12.22 3.51
CA ALA A 334 -2.59 -11.57 2.53
C ALA A 334 -2.11 -11.83 1.09
N ILE A 335 -0.82 -11.67 0.80
CA ILE A 335 -0.25 -12.00 -0.52
C ILE A 335 -0.51 -13.47 -0.87
N TYR A 336 -0.25 -14.39 0.06
CA TYR A 336 -0.47 -15.81 -0.14
C TYR A 336 -1.93 -16.16 -0.43
N HIS A 337 -2.87 -15.62 0.35
CA HIS A 337 -4.30 -15.84 0.12
C HIS A 337 -4.76 -15.24 -1.21
N GLY A 338 -4.27 -14.04 -1.57
CA GLY A 338 -4.59 -13.38 -2.84
C GLY A 338 -4.13 -14.21 -4.05
N MET A 339 -2.94 -14.79 -3.98
CA MET A 339 -2.44 -15.73 -5.00
C MET A 339 -3.32 -16.99 -5.06
N LYS A 340 -3.77 -17.54 -3.92
CA LYS A 340 -4.63 -18.73 -3.89
C LYS A 340 -6.02 -18.53 -4.50
N VAL A 341 -6.56 -17.31 -4.50
CA VAL A 341 -7.91 -17.01 -4.97
C VAL A 341 -7.94 -16.30 -6.33
N ASN A 342 -6.81 -16.30 -7.04
CA ASN A 342 -6.63 -15.62 -8.33
C ASN A 342 -6.89 -14.09 -8.27
N LEU A 343 -6.60 -13.46 -7.14
CA LEU A 343 -6.46 -12.00 -7.02
C LEU A 343 -4.98 -11.62 -7.13
N HIS A 344 -4.36 -12.03 -8.25
CA HIS A 344 -2.93 -11.86 -8.47
C HIS A 344 -2.52 -10.38 -8.50
N PHE A 345 -3.29 -9.50 -9.15
CA PHE A 345 -2.95 -8.08 -9.20
C PHE A 345 -2.82 -7.44 -7.82
N LEU A 346 -3.71 -7.76 -6.87
CA LEU A 346 -3.61 -7.24 -5.50
C LEU A 346 -2.36 -7.76 -4.80
N SER A 347 -2.06 -9.04 -4.97
CA SER A 347 -0.88 -9.68 -4.38
C SER A 347 0.42 -9.06 -4.92
N ILE A 348 0.47 -8.81 -6.23
CA ILE A 348 1.58 -8.17 -6.93
C ILE A 348 1.71 -6.70 -6.51
N ALA A 349 0.60 -5.96 -6.45
CA ALA A 349 0.61 -4.56 -6.02
C ALA A 349 1.07 -4.41 -4.56
N LEU A 350 0.64 -5.30 -3.66
CA LEU A 350 1.12 -5.36 -2.27
C LEU A 350 2.62 -5.67 -2.23
N LEU A 351 3.10 -6.64 -3.01
CA LEU A 351 4.52 -6.98 -3.07
C LEU A 351 5.39 -5.82 -3.58
N ILE A 352 4.98 -5.16 -4.68
CA ILE A 352 5.65 -3.96 -5.20
C ILE A 352 5.66 -2.85 -4.14
N SER A 353 4.56 -2.67 -3.41
CA SER A 353 4.45 -1.65 -2.37
C SER A 353 5.45 -1.90 -1.24
N ILE A 354 5.57 -3.14 -0.74
CA ILE A 354 6.51 -3.50 0.34
C ILE A 354 7.96 -3.30 -0.11
N CYS A 355 8.31 -3.80 -1.31
CA CYS A 355 9.63 -3.57 -1.89
C CYS A 355 9.92 -2.07 -2.03
N GLY A 356 8.92 -1.29 -2.46
CA GLY A 356 9.01 0.17 -2.52
C GLY A 356 9.16 0.83 -1.13
N PHE A 357 8.60 0.22 -0.08
CA PHE A 357 8.75 0.70 1.30
C PHE A 357 10.14 0.43 1.89
N MET A 358 10.99 -0.41 1.28
CA MET A 358 12.39 -0.60 1.74
C MET A 358 13.17 0.72 1.79
N MET A 359 12.71 1.74 1.06
CA MET A 359 13.35 3.05 1.00
C MET A 359 12.41 4.21 1.43
N ASN A 360 11.24 3.91 2.00
CA ASN A 360 10.28 4.90 2.53
C ASN A 360 9.31 4.27 3.56
N MET A 361 9.04 4.93 4.70
CA MET A 361 7.90 4.54 5.55
C MET A 361 6.61 5.18 5.06
N ASN A 362 5.76 4.41 4.39
CA ASN A 362 4.48 4.93 3.88
C ASN A 362 3.25 4.36 4.61
N LEU A 363 3.39 3.27 5.38
CA LEU A 363 2.24 2.67 6.07
C LEU A 363 1.69 3.56 7.21
N TYR A 364 2.46 4.56 7.67
CA TYR A 364 1.98 5.57 8.63
C TYR A 364 1.21 6.70 7.95
N ILE A 365 1.16 6.72 6.63
CA ILE A 365 0.35 7.67 5.88
C ILE A 365 -1.04 7.08 5.76
N ARG A 366 -2.05 7.85 6.17
CA ARG A 366 -3.41 7.35 6.32
C ARG A 366 -3.92 6.81 4.99
N GLU A 367 -3.80 7.59 3.93
CA GLU A 367 -4.27 7.31 2.58
C GLU A 367 -3.64 6.02 2.02
N VAL A 368 -2.31 5.87 2.20
CA VAL A 368 -1.59 4.67 1.77
C VAL A 368 -2.05 3.46 2.58
N SER A 369 -2.11 3.57 3.90
CA SER A 369 -2.56 2.47 4.75
C SER A 369 -4.01 2.08 4.49
N PHE A 370 -4.88 3.04 4.17
CA PHE A 370 -6.28 2.78 3.85
C PHE A 370 -6.40 1.96 2.59
N LEU A 371 -5.75 2.35 1.49
CA LEU A 371 -5.73 1.57 0.26
C LEU A 371 -5.11 0.18 0.49
N PHE A 372 -4.04 0.12 1.28
CA PHE A 372 -3.32 -1.12 1.58
C PHE A 372 -4.20 -2.10 2.37
N PHE A 373 -4.82 -1.68 3.47
CA PHE A 373 -5.71 -2.52 4.27
C PHE A 373 -7.08 -2.76 3.62
N THR A 374 -7.55 -1.86 2.75
CA THR A 374 -8.71 -2.11 1.90
C THR A 374 -8.45 -3.27 0.95
N SER A 375 -7.27 -3.28 0.32
CA SER A 375 -6.84 -4.33 -0.60
C SER A 375 -6.64 -5.67 0.10
N ILE A 376 -6.02 -5.66 1.29
CA ILE A 376 -5.90 -6.86 2.13
C ILE A 376 -7.28 -7.38 2.54
N GLY A 377 -8.20 -6.49 2.94
CA GLY A 377 -9.57 -6.87 3.28
C GLY A 377 -10.36 -7.44 2.10
N PHE A 378 -10.14 -6.94 0.87
CA PHE A 378 -10.72 -7.53 -0.32
C PHE A 378 -10.22 -8.96 -0.57
N ILE A 379 -8.91 -9.18 -0.43
CA ILE A 379 -8.32 -10.52 -0.55
C ILE A 379 -8.91 -11.46 0.49
N GLU A 380 -8.89 -11.08 1.76
CA GLU A 380 -9.37 -11.93 2.86
C GLU A 380 -10.86 -12.22 2.75
N GLY A 381 -11.67 -11.20 2.46
CA GLY A 381 -13.11 -11.37 2.28
C GLY A 381 -13.42 -12.35 1.15
N TYR A 382 -12.68 -12.25 0.04
CA TYR A 382 -12.85 -13.15 -1.10
C TYR A 382 -12.40 -14.58 -0.77
N TYR A 383 -11.28 -14.74 -0.06
CA TYR A 383 -10.75 -16.02 0.42
C TYR A 383 -11.72 -16.73 1.38
N LEU A 384 -12.25 -16.02 2.36
CA LEU A 384 -13.24 -16.57 3.30
C LEU A 384 -14.53 -16.97 2.59
N ALA A 385 -15.00 -16.16 1.65
CA ALA A 385 -16.21 -16.46 0.90
C ALA A 385 -16.09 -17.74 0.05
N ILE A 386 -14.97 -17.92 -0.66
CA ILE A 386 -14.72 -19.16 -1.44
C ILE A 386 -14.59 -20.38 -0.52
N LYS A 387 -13.93 -20.24 0.62
CA LYS A 387 -13.75 -21.34 1.56
C LYS A 387 -15.09 -21.86 2.08
N ASN A 388 -16.04 -20.95 2.34
CA ASN A 388 -17.38 -21.29 2.79
C ASN A 388 -18.23 -21.95 1.70
N GLU A 389 -18.11 -21.53 0.45
CA GLU A 389 -18.77 -22.19 -0.68
C GLU A 389 -18.32 -23.66 -0.83
N LYS A 390 -17.04 -23.96 -0.58
CA LYS A 390 -16.48 -25.32 -0.64
C LYS A 390 -16.80 -26.22 0.55
N SER A 391 -17.29 -25.67 1.66
CA SER A 391 -17.70 -26.47 2.84
C SER A 391 -19.19 -26.84 2.83
N ILE A 392 -19.95 -26.32 1.85
CA ILE A 392 -21.40 -26.54 1.69
C ILE A 392 -21.67 -27.55 0.55
N VAL A 393 -20.67 -27.85 -0.26
CA VAL A 393 -20.65 -28.92 -1.28
C VAL A 393 -19.85 -30.08 -0.72
#